data_AF-A0A183CH27-F1
#
_entry.id   AF-A0A183CH27-F1
#
_cell.length_a   1.000
_cell.length_b   1.000
_cell.length_c   1.000
_cell.angle_alpha   90.00
_cell.angle_beta   90.00
_cell.angle_gamma   90.00
#
_symmetry.space_group_name_H-M   'P 1'
#
loop_
_entity.id
_entity.type
_entity.pdbx_description
1 polymer ?
#
loop_
_entity_poly.entity_id
_entity_poly.type
_entity_poly.pdbx_seq_one_letter_code
_entity_poly.pdbx_strand_id
1 'polypeptide(L)'
;MPFDLIIVRIRVRNSKLVQKEVIFGFLEEALARAIGISGIVRKTRTVFIYQGQTRVHLDRVDGLGDFLEFEVCLTDDQTVQEGQQIADDLLQLLNVRKCALIKGAYFDHLTK
;
A
#
# COMPACT_ATOMS: atom_id res chain seq x y z
N MET A 1 11.19 6.96 22.44
CA MET A 1 9.98 6.30 21.93
C MET A 1 10.41 5.33 20.84
N PRO A 2 10.50 4.02 21.11
CA PRO A 2 10.74 3.08 20.02
C PRO A 2 9.45 3.04 19.21
N PHE A 3 9.50 3.46 17.95
CA PHE A 3 8.40 3.19 17.03
C PHE A 3 8.38 1.68 16.83
N ASP A 4 7.36 1.02 17.36
CA ASP A 4 7.15 -0.42 17.23
C ASP A 4 6.98 -0.74 15.74
N LEU A 5 8.07 -1.23 15.14
CA LEU A 5 8.19 -1.87 13.83
C LEU A 5 7.41 -1.21 12.67
N ILE A 6 8.02 -0.22 12.01
CA ILE A 6 7.56 0.27 10.70
C ILE A 6 7.91 -0.77 9.63
N ILE A 7 6.89 -1.44 9.10
CA ILE A 7 7.05 -2.39 8.01
C ILE A 7 6.78 -1.70 6.68
N VAL A 8 7.74 -1.78 5.73
CA VAL A 8 7.62 -1.10 4.44
C VAL A 8 7.21 -2.00 3.27
N ARG A 9 6.24 -1.53 2.49
CA ARG A 9 5.83 -2.12 1.22
C ARG A 9 6.03 -1.15 0.07
N ILE A 10 6.66 -1.59 -1.01
CA ILE A 10 6.86 -0.80 -2.23
C ILE A 10 5.94 -1.31 -3.33
N ARG A 11 5.28 -0.39 -4.02
CA ARG A 11 4.53 -0.67 -5.25
C ARG A 11 4.82 0.41 -6.28
N VAL A 12 5.12 -0.01 -7.50
CA VAL A 12 5.24 0.87 -8.67
C VAL A 12 3.99 0.67 -9.54
N ARG A 13 3.31 1.75 -9.94
CA ARG A 13 2.12 1.69 -10.81
C ARG A 13 2.26 2.65 -11.98
N ASN A 14 1.78 2.24 -13.16
CA ASN A 14 1.49 3.16 -14.25
C ASN A 14 0.02 3.60 -14.12
N SER A 15 -0.25 4.90 -14.00
CA SER A 15 -1.59 5.40 -13.68
C SER A 15 -2.30 6.02 -14.89
N LYS A 16 -3.29 5.31 -15.44
CA LYS A 16 -4.43 5.97 -16.13
C LYS A 16 -5.53 6.21 -15.10
N LEU A 17 -5.96 7.46 -14.95
CA LEU A 17 -7.04 7.84 -14.05
C LEU A 17 -8.36 7.22 -14.53
N VAL A 18 -8.98 6.38 -13.71
CA VAL A 18 -10.35 5.86 -13.94
C VAL A 18 -11.26 6.54 -12.92
N GLN A 19 -12.20 7.34 -13.40
CA GLN A 19 -13.28 7.87 -12.57
C GLN A 19 -14.18 6.71 -12.14
N LYS A 20 -14.40 6.57 -10.84
CA LYS A 20 -15.16 5.45 -10.26
C LYS A 20 -16.41 5.99 -9.57
N GLU A 21 -17.53 6.00 -10.28
CA GLU A 21 -18.84 5.94 -9.63
C GLU A 21 -19.08 4.49 -9.22
N VAL A 22 -19.13 4.25 -7.91
CA VAL A 22 -19.37 2.91 -7.35
C VAL A 22 -20.67 2.97 -6.54
N ILE A 23 -21.63 2.14 -6.92
CA ILE A 23 -22.86 1.89 -6.15
C ILE A 23 -22.44 0.96 -4.99
N PHE A 24 -22.30 1.53 -3.79
CA PHE A 24 -21.55 0.96 -2.66
C PHE A 24 -22.15 -0.26 -1.93
N GLY A 25 -23.15 -0.96 -2.49
CA GLY A 25 -23.78 -2.12 -1.81
C GLY A 25 -24.00 -3.33 -2.69
N PHE A 26 -24.58 -3.14 -3.88
CA PHE A 26 -24.94 -4.26 -4.76
C PHE A 26 -23.73 -5.07 -5.24
N LEU A 27 -22.61 -4.40 -5.54
CA LEU A 27 -21.40 -5.08 -6.01
C LEU A 27 -20.77 -5.94 -4.92
N GLU A 28 -20.73 -5.45 -3.68
CA GLU A 28 -20.21 -6.21 -2.55
C GLU A 28 -21.05 -7.46 -2.32
N GLU A 29 -22.37 -7.33 -2.27
CA GLU A 29 -23.28 -8.47 -2.09
C GLU A 29 -23.20 -9.48 -3.23
N ALA A 30 -23.18 -9.01 -4.48
CA ALA A 30 -23.09 -9.88 -5.65
C ALA A 30 -21.79 -10.70 -5.64
N LEU A 31 -20.66 -10.06 -5.35
CA LEU A 31 -19.37 -10.74 -5.26
C LEU A 31 -19.31 -11.67 -4.04
N ALA A 32 -19.79 -11.25 -2.88
CA ALA A 32 -19.86 -12.09 -1.69
C ALA A 32 -20.69 -13.37 -1.94
N ARG A 33 -21.79 -13.27 -2.70
CA ARG A 33 -22.59 -14.45 -3.09
C ARG A 33 -21.90 -15.32 -4.12
N ALA A 34 -21.18 -14.74 -5.07
CA ALA A 34 -20.54 -15.48 -6.16
C ALA A 34 -19.26 -16.20 -5.74
N ILE A 35 -18.40 -15.56 -4.95
CA ILE A 35 -17.06 -16.05 -4.59
C ILE A 35 -16.81 -16.18 -3.08
N GLY A 36 -17.76 -15.78 -2.25
CA GLY A 36 -17.60 -15.78 -0.79
C GLY A 36 -16.73 -14.63 -0.27
N ILE A 37 -16.62 -14.55 1.06
CA ILE A 37 -15.74 -13.61 1.76
C ILE A 37 -14.64 -14.41 2.45
N SER A 38 -13.39 -14.21 2.05
CA SER A 38 -12.25 -14.90 2.68
C SER A 38 -11.87 -14.31 4.05
N GLY A 39 -12.19 -13.04 4.29
CA GLY A 39 -11.98 -12.38 5.57
C GLY A 39 -12.03 -10.85 5.46
N ILE A 40 -11.88 -10.16 6.60
CA ILE A 40 -11.99 -8.70 6.70
C ILE A 40 -10.70 -8.15 7.32
N VAL A 41 -10.07 -7.17 6.66
CA VAL A 41 -8.95 -6.40 7.19
C VAL A 41 -9.42 -4.99 7.52
N ARG A 42 -9.34 -4.60 8.79
CA ARG A 42 -9.65 -3.23 9.24
C ARG A 42 -8.36 -2.43 9.40
N LYS A 43 -8.37 -1.19 8.91
CA LYS A 43 -7.22 -0.30 9.00
C LYS A 43 -7.61 1.18 8.93
N THR A 44 -6.80 2.02 9.56
CA THR A 44 -6.82 3.48 9.38
C THR A 44 -5.62 3.89 8.54
N ARG A 45 -5.85 4.68 7.48
CA ARG A 45 -4.80 5.13 6.54
C ARG A 45 -4.68 6.64 6.55
N THR A 46 -3.46 7.13 6.76
CA THR A 46 -3.08 8.52 6.46
C THR A 46 -2.27 8.53 5.17
N VAL A 47 -2.63 9.39 4.21
CA VAL A 47 -1.96 9.48 2.90
C VAL A 47 -1.25 10.81 2.77
N PHE A 48 0.01 10.78 2.36
CA PHE A 48 0.78 11.95 1.92
C PHE A 48 1.15 11.81 0.45
N ILE A 49 1.34 12.94 -0.21
CA ILE A 49 1.87 13.00 -1.58
C ILE A 49 3.25 13.64 -1.51
N TYR A 50 4.29 12.86 -1.79
CA TYR A 50 5.67 13.33 -1.84
C TYR A 50 6.05 13.67 -3.27
N GLN A 51 6.53 14.91 -3.47
CA GLN A 51 6.94 15.46 -4.77
C GLN A 51 5.91 15.27 -5.90
N GLY A 52 4.61 15.24 -5.58
CA GLY A 52 3.53 15.07 -6.56
C GLY A 52 3.42 13.67 -7.19
N GLN A 53 4.39 12.78 -6.98
CA GLN A 53 4.50 11.50 -7.69
C GLN A 53 4.25 10.29 -6.77
N THR A 54 4.81 10.32 -5.56
CA THR A 54 4.78 9.16 -4.67
C THR A 54 3.73 9.33 -3.60
N ARG A 55 2.81 8.37 -3.50
CA ARG A 55 1.88 8.29 -2.38
C ARG A 55 2.54 7.54 -1.25
N VAL A 56 2.59 8.17 -0.08
CA VAL A 56 3.11 7.59 1.15
C VAL A 56 1.91 7.27 2.04
N HIS A 57 1.66 6.00 2.29
CA HIS A 57 0.59 5.56 3.19
C HIS A 57 1.18 5.21 4.55
N LEU A 58 0.62 5.79 5.62
CA LEU A 58 0.79 5.30 6.98
C LEU A 58 -0.48 4.56 7.38
N ASP A 59 -0.38 3.25 7.53
CA ASP A 59 -1.49 2.37 7.85
C ASP A 59 -1.34 1.83 9.27
N ARG A 60 -2.34 2.06 10.12
CA ARG A 60 -2.54 1.26 11.34
C ARG A 60 -3.51 0.13 10.98
N VAL A 61 -3.06 -1.12 11.04
CA VAL A 61 -3.86 -2.30 10.73
C VAL A 61 -4.18 -3.05 12.02
N ASP A 62 -5.47 -3.34 12.24
CA ASP A 62 -5.93 -4.06 13.42
C ASP A 62 -5.30 -5.45 13.45
N GLY A 63 -4.67 -5.80 14.58
CA GLY A 63 -3.98 -7.08 14.78
C GLY A 63 -2.57 -7.18 14.17
N LEU A 64 -2.11 -6.20 13.38
CA LEU A 64 -0.76 -6.21 12.79
C LEU A 64 0.13 -5.01 13.14
N GLY A 65 -0.44 -3.88 13.55
CA GLY A 65 0.33 -2.69 13.93
C GLY A 65 0.49 -1.66 12.82
N ASP A 66 1.62 -0.96 12.80
CA ASP A 66 1.89 0.16 11.89
C ASP A 66 2.66 -0.26 10.63
N PHE A 67 2.26 0.30 9.49
CA PHE A 67 2.86 0.05 8.19
C PHE A 67 3.09 1.36 7.44
N LEU A 68 4.16 1.37 6.65
CA LEU A 68 4.49 2.46 5.73
C LEU A 68 4.52 1.89 4.31
N GLU A 69 3.68 2.38 3.40
CA GLU A 69 3.67 1.93 2.00
C GLU A 69 4.06 3.09 1.08
N PHE A 70 4.96 2.81 0.13
CA PHE A 70 5.27 3.71 -0.97
C PHE A 70 4.61 3.21 -2.25
N GLU A 71 3.74 4.04 -2.83
CA GLU A 71 3.19 3.83 -4.16
C GLU A 71 3.75 4.89 -5.11
N VAL A 72 4.73 4.51 -5.91
CA VAL A 72 5.33 5.38 -6.92
C VAL A 72 4.51 5.29 -8.20
N CYS A 73 3.86 6.39 -8.58
CA CYS A 73 3.19 6.50 -9.86
C CYS A 73 4.24 6.84 -10.93
N LEU A 74 4.41 5.95 -11.91
CA LEU A 74 5.26 6.22 -13.07
C LEU A 74 4.57 7.16 -14.03
N THR A 75 5.35 8.06 -14.62
CA THR A 75 4.97 8.77 -15.84
C THR A 75 5.17 7.87 -17.07
N ASP A 76 4.63 8.27 -18.22
CA ASP A 76 4.68 7.47 -19.45
C ASP A 76 6.11 7.23 -19.96
N ASP A 77 7.04 8.11 -19.61
CA ASP A 77 8.46 8.04 -19.95
C ASP A 77 9.31 7.29 -18.93
N GLN A 78 8.76 6.96 -17.76
CA GLN A 78 9.50 6.29 -16.69
C GLN A 78 9.38 4.76 -16.75
N THR A 79 10.52 4.13 -16.53
CA THR A 79 10.65 2.68 -16.37
C THR A 79 10.32 2.24 -14.95
N VAL A 80 10.05 0.95 -14.79
CA VAL A 80 9.84 0.34 -13.47
C VAL A 80 11.09 0.44 -12.60
N GLN A 81 12.28 0.36 -13.20
CA GLN A 81 13.57 0.48 -12.53
C GLN A 81 13.74 1.89 -11.93
N GLU A 82 13.39 2.94 -12.67
CA GLU A 82 13.42 4.32 -12.16
C GLU A 82 12.43 4.50 -11.01
N GLY A 83 11.21 3.96 -11.12
CA GLY A 83 10.26 3.97 -10.00
C GLY A 83 10.76 3.22 -8.77
N GLN A 84 11.47 2.12 -8.96
CA GLN A 84 12.08 1.37 -7.86
C GLN A 84 13.21 2.16 -7.20
N GLN A 85 14.02 2.90 -7.98
CA GLN A 85 15.06 3.76 -7.44
C GLN A 85 14.47 4.87 -6.55
N ILE A 86 13.38 5.51 -6.99
CA ILE A 86 12.66 6.52 -6.18
C ILE A 86 12.21 5.93 -4.84
N ALA A 87 11.70 4.70 -4.84
CA ALA A 87 11.28 4.04 -3.60
C ALA A 87 12.47 3.67 -2.70
N ASP A 88 13.58 3.22 -3.28
CA ASP A 88 14.82 2.92 -2.56
C ASP A 88 15.43 4.18 -1.92
N ASP A 89 15.37 5.32 -2.61
CA ASP A 89 15.83 6.61 -2.09
C ASP A 89 14.96 7.08 -0.91
N LEU A 90 13.64 6.88 -0.99
CA LEU A 90 12.72 7.17 0.12
C LEU A 90 12.96 6.28 1.34
N LEU A 91 13.28 4.99 1.13
CA LEU A 91 13.69 4.12 2.23
C LEU A 91 14.93 4.66 2.93
N GLN A 92 15.94 5.07 2.16
CA GLN A 92 17.17 5.66 2.72
C GLN A 92 16.88 6.95 3.47
N LEU A 93 16.08 7.84 2.87
CA LEU A 93 15.70 9.12 3.46
C LEU A 93 15.01 8.96 4.83
N LEU A 94 14.11 7.97 4.94
CA LEU A 94 13.40 7.66 6.18
C LEU A 94 14.17 6.69 7.10
N ASN A 95 15.40 6.35 6.75
CA ASN A 95 16.25 5.41 7.49
C ASN A 95 15.58 4.05 7.75
N VAL A 96 14.80 3.58 6.78
CA VAL A 96 14.15 2.26 6.84
C VAL A 96 15.11 1.20 6.30
N ARG A 97 15.43 0.23 7.14
CA ARG A 97 16.28 -0.90 6.77
C ARG A 97 15.54 -1.85 5.83
N LYS A 98 16.24 -2.36 4.81
CA LYS A 98 15.68 -3.35 3.86
C LYS A 98 15.17 -4.63 4.55
N CYS A 99 15.69 -5.00 5.72
CA CYS A 99 15.20 -6.14 6.52
C CYS A 99 13.80 -5.93 7.13
N ALA A 100 13.29 -4.68 7.17
CA ALA A 100 11.94 -4.36 7.61
C ALA A 100 10.91 -4.43 6.46
N LEU A 101 11.35 -4.75 5.24
CA LEU A 101 10.45 -4.92 4.10
C LEU A 101 9.67 -6.22 4.23
N ILE A 102 8.36 -6.15 4.01
CA ILE A 102 7.52 -7.34 3.88
C ILE A 102 6.99 -7.50 2.46
N LYS A 103 6.65 -8.74 2.15
CA LYS A 103 5.92 -9.13 0.94
C LYS A 103 4.54 -9.66 1.30
N GLY A 104 3.61 -9.68 0.35
CA GLY A 104 2.24 -10.18 0.55
C GLY A 104 1.26 -9.11 1.05
N ALA A 105 -0.03 -9.43 1.06
CA ALA A 105 -1.11 -8.59 1.58
C ALA A 105 -1.16 -8.60 3.11
N TYR A 106 -1.81 -7.61 3.73
CA TYR A 106 -2.04 -7.62 5.18
C TYR A 106 -2.82 -8.88 5.60
N PHE A 107 -3.77 -9.32 4.79
CA PHE A 107 -4.53 -10.53 5.05
C PHE A 107 -3.64 -11.77 5.19
N ASP A 108 -2.64 -11.92 4.32
CA ASP A 108 -1.68 -13.04 4.36
C ASP A 108 -0.83 -13.05 5.64
N HIS A 109 -0.73 -11.91 6.34
CA HIS A 109 -0.01 -11.82 7.62
C HIS A 109 -0.93 -11.97 8.82
N LEU A 110 -2.24 -11.72 8.66
CA LEU A 110 -3.25 -11.97 9.70
C LEU A 110 -3.61 -13.45 9.84
N THR A 111 -3.47 -14.23 8.77
CA THR A 111 -3.89 -15.64 8.72
C THR A 111 -2.72 -16.64 8.86
N LYS A 112 -1.52 -16.15 9.21
CA LYS A 112 -0.34 -16.98 9.49
C LYS A 112 -0.33 -17.53 10.91
#